data_AF-A0A9N8H8I1-F1
#
_entry.id   AF-A0A9N8H8I1-F1
#
_cell.length_a   1.000
_cell.length_b   1.000
_cell.length_c   1.000
_cell.angle_alpha   90.00
_cell.angle_beta   90.00
_cell.angle_gamma   90.00
#
_symmetry.space_group_name_H-M   'P 1'
#
loop_
_entity.id
_entity.type
_entity.pdbx_description
1 polymer ?
#
loop_
_entity_poly.entity_id
_entity_poly.type
_entity_poly.pdbx_seq_one_letter_code
_entity_poly.pdbx_strand_id
1 'polypeptide(L)'
;MVDSSAKNNNNDSANTPENLVTVCPDGHSCENGSLCVENSSKEGQYLCNCFEGELIGFKVFTGLYCQHEATMFCTRMGELSTVGYCANGGTCMGLLEDNDGNHVGCECPKGYTGQHCEFVEGSQPTEGYYPLDKNSNLQLVARNETKELGAAGIAITVLGVVVALGMIGTALLVLQRRWRLHAETHTIEPTKSSDGQLEDADGANLAVPTQSFESDQSELQPSESAEMA
;
A
#
# COMPACT_ATOMS: atom_id res chain seq x y z
N MET A 1 -9.38 -33.77 -57.33
CA MET A 1 -10.00 -34.53 -56.24
C MET A 1 -8.84 -34.98 -55.35
N VAL A 2 -8.58 -34.50 -54.14
CA VAL A 2 -9.31 -33.67 -53.17
C VAL A 2 -8.25 -32.85 -52.43
N ASP A 3 -8.60 -31.59 -52.17
CA ASP A 3 -7.86 -30.59 -51.41
C ASP A 3 -7.96 -30.90 -49.90
N SER A 4 -6.87 -30.74 -49.13
CA SER A 4 -6.92 -30.79 -47.65
C SER A 4 -5.70 -30.11 -47.04
N SER A 5 -5.70 -28.78 -47.14
CA SER A 5 -4.90 -27.89 -46.30
C SER A 5 -5.51 -27.84 -44.89
N ALA A 6 -4.87 -28.49 -43.91
CA ALA A 6 -5.19 -28.34 -42.51
C ALA A 6 -4.50 -27.09 -41.94
N LYS A 7 -5.18 -25.95 -41.98
CA LYS A 7 -4.85 -24.78 -41.14
C LYS A 7 -5.40 -25.04 -39.74
N ASN A 8 -4.51 -25.34 -38.81
CA ASN A 8 -4.87 -25.44 -37.39
C ASN A 8 -4.91 -24.01 -36.82
N ASN A 9 -6.10 -23.41 -36.84
CA ASN A 9 -6.40 -22.14 -36.20
C ASN A 9 -6.65 -22.40 -34.70
N ASN A 10 -5.58 -22.47 -33.90
CA ASN A 10 -5.74 -22.32 -32.46
C ASN A 10 -5.93 -20.83 -32.15
N ASN A 11 -7.17 -20.39 -32.31
CA ASN A 11 -7.71 -19.23 -31.61
C ASN A 11 -7.79 -19.64 -30.13
N ASP A 12 -6.70 -19.45 -29.39
CA ASP A 12 -6.75 -19.28 -27.93
C ASP A 12 -7.44 -17.93 -27.67
N SER A 13 -8.75 -17.92 -27.85
CA SER A 13 -9.64 -16.89 -27.35
C SER A 13 -9.46 -16.92 -25.84
N ALA A 14 -8.80 -15.89 -25.32
CA ALA A 14 -8.66 -15.59 -23.91
C ALA A 14 -10.01 -15.86 -23.22
N ASN A 15 -10.06 -16.96 -22.48
CA ASN A 15 -11.19 -17.33 -21.64
C ASN A 15 -11.11 -16.36 -20.47
N THR A 16 -11.74 -15.20 -20.59
CA THR A 16 -11.84 -14.23 -19.50
C THR A 16 -12.49 -14.97 -18.33
N PRO A 17 -11.84 -15.07 -17.16
CA PRO A 17 -12.41 -15.71 -15.99
C PRO A 17 -13.47 -14.77 -15.39
N GLU A 18 -14.52 -14.51 -16.14
CA GLU A 18 -15.64 -13.70 -15.69
C GLU A 18 -16.53 -14.61 -14.83
N ASN A 19 -16.49 -14.32 -13.53
CA ASN A 19 -17.38 -14.87 -12.50
C ASN A 19 -17.01 -16.26 -11.94
N LEU A 20 -15.78 -16.37 -11.41
CA LEU A 20 -15.38 -17.54 -10.63
C LEU A 20 -16.06 -17.51 -9.24
N VAL A 21 -16.84 -18.55 -8.95
CA VAL A 21 -17.49 -18.74 -7.64
C VAL A 21 -16.79 -19.88 -6.89
N THR A 22 -16.37 -19.61 -5.66
CA THR A 22 -15.77 -20.56 -4.73
C THR A 22 -16.80 -20.91 -3.65
N VAL A 23 -17.08 -22.20 -3.43
CA VAL A 23 -17.95 -22.65 -2.32
C VAL A 23 -17.07 -23.09 -1.15
N CYS A 24 -17.37 -22.57 0.02
CA CYS A 24 -16.59 -22.75 1.24
C CYS A 24 -17.11 -23.93 2.07
N PRO A 25 -16.34 -24.41 3.08
CA PRO A 25 -16.68 -25.65 3.79
C PRO A 25 -18.01 -25.66 4.56
N ASP A 26 -18.49 -24.49 4.97
CA ASP A 26 -19.80 -24.27 5.61
C ASP A 26 -20.95 -24.09 4.62
N GLY A 27 -20.66 -24.15 3.31
CA GLY A 27 -21.63 -24.01 2.22
C GLY A 27 -21.88 -22.57 1.77
N HIS A 28 -21.24 -21.55 2.36
CA HIS A 28 -21.31 -20.20 1.82
C HIS A 28 -20.48 -20.07 0.53
N SER A 29 -20.79 -19.10 -0.32
CA SER A 29 -20.12 -18.92 -1.62
C SER A 29 -19.47 -17.55 -1.75
N CYS A 30 -18.25 -17.53 -2.28
CA CYS A 30 -17.45 -16.34 -2.54
C CYS A 30 -17.34 -16.12 -4.05
N GLU A 31 -17.70 -14.94 -4.54
CA GLU A 31 -17.72 -14.58 -5.96
C GLU A 31 -16.42 -13.89 -6.39
N ASN A 32 -16.28 -13.64 -7.70
CA ASN A 32 -15.16 -12.89 -8.28
C ASN A 32 -13.77 -13.44 -7.88
N GLY A 33 -13.66 -14.76 -7.75
CA GLY A 33 -12.40 -15.44 -7.42
C GLY A 33 -11.90 -15.18 -6.00
N SER A 34 -12.75 -14.69 -5.10
CA SER A 34 -12.39 -14.48 -3.71
C SER A 34 -12.18 -15.78 -2.94
N LEU A 35 -11.37 -15.70 -1.88
CA LEU A 35 -10.97 -16.84 -1.05
C LEU A 35 -11.83 -16.97 0.20
N CYS A 36 -12.17 -18.20 0.56
CA CYS A 36 -12.78 -18.53 1.83
C CYS A 36 -11.76 -18.40 2.96
N VAL A 37 -12.03 -17.57 3.96
CA VAL A 37 -11.19 -17.40 5.16
C VAL A 37 -12.02 -17.72 6.39
N GLU A 38 -11.49 -18.54 7.29
CA GLU A 38 -12.22 -18.93 8.50
C GLU A 38 -12.46 -17.71 9.43
N ASN A 39 -13.68 -17.60 9.94
CA ASN A 39 -14.06 -16.53 10.85
C ASN A 39 -13.44 -16.77 12.24
N SER A 40 -12.51 -15.92 12.65
CA SER A 40 -11.83 -16.05 13.94
C SER A 40 -12.77 -15.95 15.15
N SER A 41 -13.98 -15.42 14.97
CA SER A 41 -14.98 -15.30 16.03
C SER A 41 -15.92 -16.50 16.14
N LYS A 42 -16.02 -17.33 15.09
CA LYS A 42 -17.00 -18.43 15.00
C LYS A 42 -16.39 -19.62 14.24
N GLU A 43 -15.94 -20.62 15.00
CA GLU A 43 -15.35 -21.85 14.45
C GLU A 43 -16.27 -22.51 13.43
N GLY A 44 -15.68 -22.93 12.30
CA GLY A 44 -16.42 -23.55 11.20
C GLY A 44 -17.33 -22.62 10.41
N GLN A 45 -17.32 -21.31 10.67
CA GLN A 45 -17.87 -20.31 9.76
C GLN A 45 -16.75 -19.68 8.95
N TYR A 46 -17.06 -19.30 7.72
CA TYR A 46 -16.09 -18.68 6.84
C TYR A 46 -16.63 -17.36 6.27
N LEU A 47 -15.70 -16.49 5.85
CA LEU A 47 -15.93 -15.18 5.27
C LEU A 47 -15.18 -15.10 3.93
N CYS A 48 -15.66 -14.26 3.02
CA CYS A 48 -14.97 -14.03 1.76
C CYS A 48 -13.91 -12.94 1.91
N ASN A 49 -12.66 -13.26 1.53
CA ASN A 49 -11.59 -12.29 1.41
C ASN A 49 -11.60 -11.67 0.01
N CYS A 50 -12.19 -10.50 -0.11
CA CYS A 50 -12.34 -9.78 -1.37
C CYS A 50 -11.04 -9.13 -1.87
N PHE A 51 -9.96 -9.15 -1.09
CA PHE A 51 -8.70 -8.45 -1.39
C PHE A 51 -7.61 -9.34 -1.99
N GLU A 52 -7.71 -10.66 -1.84
CA GLU A 52 -6.68 -11.60 -2.31
C GLU A 52 -6.95 -12.19 -3.69
N GLY A 53 -8.11 -11.87 -4.29
CA GLY A 53 -8.29 -12.02 -5.73
C GLY A 53 -7.39 -11.03 -6.44
N GLU A 54 -6.25 -11.50 -6.96
CA GLU A 54 -5.31 -10.79 -7.83
C GLU A 54 -6.08 -9.83 -8.74
N LEU A 55 -6.08 -8.51 -8.42
CA LEU A 55 -6.88 -7.44 -9.04
C LEU A 55 -7.43 -7.84 -10.41
N ILE A 56 -8.57 -8.54 -10.44
CA ILE A 56 -9.00 -9.23 -11.65
C ILE A 56 -9.45 -8.15 -12.62
N GLY A 57 -8.58 -7.80 -13.56
CA GLY A 57 -8.80 -6.68 -14.47
C GLY A 57 -8.92 -5.32 -13.77
N PHE A 58 -8.16 -5.06 -12.70
CA PHE A 58 -8.18 -3.77 -11.98
C PHE A 58 -9.54 -3.43 -11.36
N LYS A 59 -10.22 -4.45 -10.83
CA LYS A 59 -11.49 -4.28 -10.13
C LYS A 59 -11.32 -4.53 -8.65
N VAL A 60 -12.09 -3.82 -7.84
CA VAL A 60 -12.17 -4.01 -6.39
C VAL A 60 -13.57 -4.47 -6.07
N PHE A 61 -13.69 -5.53 -5.28
CA PHE A 61 -14.98 -6.12 -4.93
C PHE A 61 -15.22 -6.05 -3.41
N THR A 62 -16.47 -6.02 -2.99
CA THR A 62 -16.92 -5.97 -1.60
C THR A 62 -18.28 -6.65 -1.42
N GLY A 63 -18.76 -6.69 -0.17
CA GLY A 63 -19.99 -7.35 0.23
C GLY A 63 -19.76 -8.73 0.86
N LEU A 64 -20.83 -9.35 1.35
CA LEU A 64 -20.77 -10.63 2.06
C LEU A 64 -20.14 -11.76 1.24
N TYR A 65 -20.32 -11.71 -0.08
CA TYR A 65 -19.87 -12.72 -1.03
C TYR A 65 -18.90 -12.12 -2.04
N CYS A 66 -18.35 -10.92 -1.79
CA CYS A 66 -17.55 -10.15 -2.76
C CYS A 66 -18.26 -9.92 -4.10
N GLN A 67 -19.59 -9.77 -4.07
CA GLN A 67 -20.44 -9.67 -5.26
C GLN A 67 -20.55 -8.24 -5.83
N HIS A 68 -20.15 -7.23 -5.06
CA HIS A 68 -20.32 -5.82 -5.43
C HIS A 68 -18.99 -5.21 -5.88
N GLU A 69 -18.91 -4.79 -7.14
CA GLU A 69 -17.76 -4.02 -7.65
C GLU A 69 -17.77 -2.59 -7.09
N ALA A 70 -16.59 -2.04 -6.82
CA ALA A 70 -16.41 -0.64 -6.46
C ALA A 70 -16.94 0.25 -7.60
N THR A 71 -17.83 1.17 -7.25
CA THR A 71 -18.43 2.11 -8.20
C THR A 71 -17.71 3.46 -8.21
N MET A 72 -16.98 3.78 -7.13
CA MET A 72 -16.24 5.04 -6.98
C MET A 72 -15.00 4.82 -6.10
N PHE A 73 -13.89 5.48 -6.42
CA PHE A 73 -12.68 5.50 -5.60
C PHE A 73 -12.50 6.86 -4.93
N CYS A 74 -12.18 6.84 -3.64
CA CYS A 74 -12.07 8.04 -2.80
C CYS A 74 -10.62 8.57 -2.79
N THR A 75 -10.04 8.71 -3.98
CA THR A 75 -8.70 9.28 -4.20
C THR A 75 -8.86 10.55 -5.02
N ARG A 76 -7.89 11.47 -4.94
CA ARG A 76 -7.98 12.79 -5.59
C ARG A 76 -8.27 12.72 -7.09
N MET A 77 -7.74 11.70 -7.76
CA MET A 77 -7.88 11.52 -9.21
C MET A 77 -8.82 10.35 -9.58
N GLY A 78 -9.50 9.75 -8.60
CA GLY A 78 -10.30 8.54 -8.81
C GLY A 78 -9.46 7.32 -9.21
N GLU A 79 -8.17 7.33 -8.86
CA GLU A 79 -7.27 6.19 -9.02
C GLU A 79 -7.74 5.01 -8.18
N LEU A 80 -7.49 3.81 -8.70
CA LEU A 80 -7.83 2.56 -8.05
C LEU A 80 -7.24 2.50 -6.65
N SER A 81 -8.11 2.21 -5.68
CA SER A 81 -7.74 2.04 -4.28
C SER A 81 -8.46 0.84 -3.70
N THR A 82 -7.68 -0.04 -3.06
CA THR A 82 -8.21 -1.20 -2.34
C THR A 82 -8.73 -0.84 -0.95
N VAL A 83 -8.56 0.41 -0.49
CA VAL A 83 -8.93 0.83 0.86
C VAL A 83 -9.99 1.93 0.83
N GLY A 84 -9.89 2.89 -0.10
CA GLY A 84 -10.83 4.02 -0.18
C GLY A 84 -11.69 3.93 -1.42
N TYR A 85 -12.85 3.32 -1.28
CA TYR A 85 -13.82 3.16 -2.36
C TYR A 85 -15.24 3.10 -1.82
N CYS A 86 -16.23 3.28 -2.69
CA CYS A 86 -17.64 3.06 -2.42
C CYS A 86 -18.21 2.12 -3.48
N ALA A 87 -19.09 1.21 -3.08
CA ALA A 87 -19.83 0.30 -3.94
C ALA A 87 -21.30 0.73 -4.06
N ASN A 88 -22.05 0.03 -4.91
CA ASN A 88 -23.50 0.20 -5.07
C ASN A 88 -23.96 1.65 -5.31
N GLY A 89 -23.12 2.49 -5.93
CA GLY A 89 -23.42 3.89 -6.24
C GLY A 89 -23.24 4.86 -5.07
N GLY A 90 -22.54 4.46 -4.01
CA GLY A 90 -22.16 5.35 -2.92
C GLY A 90 -21.23 6.48 -3.36
N THR A 91 -21.30 7.62 -2.67
CA THR A 91 -20.44 8.79 -2.91
C THR A 91 -19.45 8.98 -1.78
N CYS A 92 -18.18 9.24 -2.10
CA CYS A 92 -17.15 9.46 -1.09
C CYS A 92 -17.45 10.70 -0.22
N MET A 93 -17.40 10.55 1.10
CA MET A 93 -17.55 11.68 2.03
C MET A 93 -16.27 12.51 2.19
N GLY A 94 -15.14 11.98 1.73
CA GLY A 94 -13.84 12.64 1.74
C GLY A 94 -12.80 11.82 0.96
N LEU A 95 -11.63 12.39 0.74
CA LEU A 95 -10.52 11.75 0.02
C LEU A 95 -9.55 11.08 1.00
N LEU A 96 -8.93 9.98 0.57
CA LEU A 96 -7.93 9.24 1.33
C LEU A 96 -6.71 10.10 1.69
N GLU A 97 -6.23 10.90 0.74
CA GLU A 97 -5.04 11.73 0.90
C GLU A 97 -5.22 12.82 1.97
N ASP A 98 -6.47 13.22 2.20
CA ASP A 98 -6.82 14.23 3.19
C ASP A 98 -7.02 13.62 4.60
N ASN A 99 -6.97 12.29 4.72
CA ASN A 99 -7.30 11.54 5.94
C ASN A 99 -6.24 10.49 6.31
N ASP A 100 -4.96 10.80 6.10
CA ASP A 100 -3.82 9.91 6.43
C ASP A 100 -3.93 8.51 5.81
N GLY A 101 -4.57 8.40 4.64
CA GLY A 101 -4.80 7.12 3.96
C GLY A 101 -5.94 6.29 4.56
N ASN A 102 -6.77 6.87 5.42
CA ASN A 102 -7.96 6.23 5.97
C ASN A 102 -9.21 6.59 5.17
N HIS A 103 -10.04 5.59 4.93
CA HIS A 103 -11.32 5.77 4.26
C HIS A 103 -12.32 6.45 5.19
N VAL A 104 -12.79 7.64 4.81
CA VAL A 104 -13.72 8.45 5.60
C VAL A 104 -15.11 7.83 5.70
N GLY A 105 -15.48 7.03 4.70
CA GLY A 105 -16.81 6.47 4.54
C GLY A 105 -17.52 7.00 3.29
N CYS A 106 -18.71 6.47 3.08
CA CYS A 106 -19.53 6.73 1.90
C CYS A 106 -20.92 7.22 2.30
N GLU A 107 -21.47 8.16 1.53
CA GLU A 107 -22.89 8.45 1.53
C GLU A 107 -23.59 7.39 0.69
N CYS A 108 -24.32 6.48 1.37
CA CYS A 108 -24.96 5.35 0.72
C CYS A 108 -26.34 5.69 0.16
N PRO A 109 -26.66 5.24 -1.07
CA PRO A 109 -28.01 5.39 -1.59
C PRO A 109 -29.00 4.54 -0.79
N LYS A 110 -30.28 4.90 -0.89
CA LYS A 110 -31.37 4.21 -0.20
C LYS A 110 -31.34 2.71 -0.45
N GLY A 111 -31.43 1.91 0.61
CA GLY A 111 -31.41 0.46 0.54
C GLY A 111 -30.02 -0.14 0.70
N TYR A 112 -28.97 0.67 0.84
CA TYR A 112 -27.60 0.22 1.11
C TYR A 112 -27.02 0.85 2.38
N THR A 113 -26.10 0.13 3.03
CA THR A 113 -25.42 0.53 4.25
C THR A 113 -24.01 -0.08 4.32
N GLY A 114 -23.23 0.30 5.33
CA GLY A 114 -21.84 -0.09 5.50
C GLY A 114 -20.87 1.05 5.19
N GLN A 115 -19.57 0.85 5.49
CA GLN A 115 -18.56 1.89 5.30
C GLN A 115 -18.26 2.15 3.82
N HIS A 116 -18.47 1.14 2.99
CA HIS A 116 -18.30 1.13 1.54
C HIS A 116 -19.64 0.98 0.80
N CYS A 117 -20.78 1.08 1.49
CA CYS A 117 -22.12 0.77 0.95
C CYS A 117 -22.23 -0.66 0.41
N GLU A 118 -21.56 -1.60 1.08
CA GLU A 118 -21.36 -2.99 0.68
C GLU A 118 -22.51 -3.92 1.07
N PHE A 119 -23.42 -3.48 1.93
CA PHE A 119 -24.56 -4.26 2.42
C PHE A 119 -25.87 -3.69 1.95
N VAL A 120 -26.84 -4.56 1.67
CA VAL A 120 -28.24 -4.16 1.59
C VAL A 120 -28.73 -3.85 3.01
N GLU A 121 -29.59 -2.85 3.16
CA GLU A 121 -30.20 -2.54 4.46
C GLU A 121 -30.82 -3.80 5.10
N GLY A 122 -30.41 -4.08 6.35
CA GLY A 122 -30.84 -5.26 7.09
C GLY A 122 -30.06 -6.56 6.78
N SER A 123 -29.14 -6.56 5.81
CA SER A 123 -28.24 -7.69 5.54
C SER A 123 -26.88 -7.57 6.22
N GLN A 124 -26.62 -6.48 6.93
CA GLN A 124 -25.35 -6.29 7.63
C GLN A 124 -25.19 -7.35 8.74
N PRO A 125 -24.05 -8.04 8.83
CA PRO A 125 -23.82 -9.03 9.88
C PRO A 125 -23.82 -8.35 11.24
N THR A 126 -24.56 -8.92 12.19
CA THR A 126 -24.75 -8.34 13.53
C THR A 126 -23.51 -8.45 14.43
N GLU A 127 -22.52 -9.28 14.08
CA GLU A 127 -21.36 -9.51 14.94
C GLU A 127 -20.17 -10.16 14.20
N GLY A 128 -18.98 -9.61 14.36
CA GLY A 128 -17.72 -10.24 13.94
C GLY A 128 -17.39 -10.16 12.45
N TYR A 129 -18.16 -9.42 11.65
CA TYR A 129 -17.73 -9.02 10.31
C TYR A 129 -16.83 -7.81 10.43
N TYR A 130 -15.55 -8.07 10.67
CA TYR A 130 -14.53 -7.07 10.45
C TYR A 130 -14.15 -7.20 8.99
N PRO A 131 -14.40 -6.17 8.14
CA PRO A 131 -13.73 -6.12 6.85
C PRO A 131 -12.24 -6.33 7.14
N LEU A 132 -11.60 -7.21 6.38
CA LEU A 132 -10.16 -7.49 6.48
C LEU A 132 -9.38 -6.27 5.98
N ASP A 133 -9.61 -5.11 6.60
CA ASP A 133 -8.96 -3.87 6.27
C ASP A 133 -7.55 -3.93 6.84
N LYS A 134 -6.60 -4.05 5.92
CA LYS A 134 -5.16 -4.04 6.17
C LYS A 134 -4.65 -2.77 6.88
N ASN A 135 -5.52 -1.77 7.11
CA ASN A 135 -5.15 -0.47 7.68
C ASN A 135 -5.56 -0.23 9.13
N SER A 136 -6.22 -1.19 9.79
CA SER A 136 -6.01 -1.24 11.23
C SER A 136 -4.56 -1.65 11.42
N ASN A 137 -3.81 -0.88 12.22
CA ASN A 137 -2.55 -1.32 12.83
C ASN A 137 -2.82 -2.51 13.77
N LEU A 138 -3.50 -3.55 13.29
CA LEU A 138 -3.42 -4.88 13.83
C LEU A 138 -2.02 -5.35 13.48
N GLN A 139 -1.10 -4.93 14.34
CA GLN A 139 -0.27 -5.87 15.06
C GLN A 139 -1.12 -7.08 15.50
N LEU A 140 -1.54 -7.91 14.56
CA LEU A 140 -1.61 -9.33 14.81
C LEU A 140 -0.14 -9.69 14.95
N VAL A 141 0.35 -9.54 16.19
CA VAL A 141 1.54 -10.20 16.70
C VAL A 141 1.24 -11.71 16.64
N ALA A 142 1.22 -12.22 15.42
CA ALA A 142 1.26 -13.62 15.04
C ALA A 142 2.36 -13.76 13.98
N ARG A 143 3.47 -13.09 14.22
CA ARG A 143 4.80 -13.59 13.88
C ARG A 143 5.70 -13.37 15.10
N ASN A 144 5.40 -14.08 16.18
CA ASN A 144 6.49 -14.83 16.76
C ASN A 144 6.88 -15.84 15.69
N GLU A 145 7.82 -15.45 14.82
CA GLU A 145 8.72 -16.42 14.24
C GLU A 145 9.51 -17.03 15.39
N THR A 146 8.90 -17.96 16.13
CA THR A 146 9.65 -19.09 16.62
C THR A 146 10.07 -19.83 15.36
N LYS A 147 11.18 -19.40 14.77
CA LYS A 147 12.04 -20.33 14.07
C LYS A 147 12.29 -21.43 15.08
N GLU A 148 11.53 -22.51 14.96
CA GLU A 148 11.93 -23.84 15.37
C GLU A 148 13.26 -24.12 14.66
N LEU A 149 14.31 -23.52 15.22
CA LEU A 149 15.67 -23.85 14.91
C LEU A 149 15.87 -25.20 15.58
N GLY A 150 15.47 -26.24 14.86
CA GLY A 150 15.83 -27.60 15.18
C GLY A 150 17.31 -27.62 15.56
N ALA A 151 17.62 -28.32 16.65
CA ALA A 151 18.85 -28.24 17.43
C ALA A 151 20.18 -28.53 16.69
N ALA A 152 20.19 -28.56 15.36
CA ALA A 152 21.36 -28.65 14.51
C ALA A 152 21.89 -27.29 13.99
N GLY A 153 21.18 -26.17 14.21
CA GLY A 153 21.49 -24.86 13.59
C GLY A 153 22.41 -23.90 14.37
N ILE A 154 22.81 -24.22 15.61
CA ILE A 154 23.54 -23.26 16.48
C ILE A 154 25.05 -23.20 16.17
N ALA A 155 25.61 -24.20 15.46
CA ALA A 155 27.05 -24.23 15.18
C ALA A 155 27.51 -23.24 14.08
N ILE A 156 26.63 -22.86 13.14
CA ILE A 156 27.03 -22.08 11.96
C ILE A 156 27.08 -20.57 12.25
N THR A 157 26.22 -20.07 13.14
CA THR A 157 26.16 -18.63 13.46
C THR A 157 27.37 -18.17 14.27
N VAL A 158 27.87 -18.99 15.19
CA VAL A 158 29.09 -18.69 15.95
C VAL A 158 30.32 -18.65 15.04
N LEU A 159 30.41 -19.56 14.07
CA LEU A 159 31.55 -19.59 13.13
C LEU A 159 31.60 -18.32 12.26
N GLY A 160 30.44 -17.86 11.77
CA GLY A 160 30.34 -16.64 10.96
C GLY A 160 30.81 -15.39 11.72
N VAL A 161 30.42 -15.25 13.00
CA VAL A 161 30.81 -14.10 13.82
C VAL A 161 32.32 -14.12 14.13
N VAL A 162 32.91 -15.28 14.41
CA VAL A 162 34.36 -15.40 14.66
C VAL A 162 35.18 -15.05 13.43
N VAL A 163 34.75 -15.50 12.23
CA VAL A 163 35.43 -15.15 10.97
C VAL A 163 35.32 -13.65 10.68
N ALA A 164 34.15 -13.05 10.88
CA ALA A 164 33.96 -11.61 10.68
C ALA A 164 34.85 -10.77 11.63
N LEU A 165 34.92 -11.14 12.91
CA LEU A 165 35.78 -10.45 13.88
C LEU A 165 37.28 -10.64 13.57
N GLY A 166 37.68 -11.81 13.08
CA GLY A 166 39.05 -12.05 12.61
C GLY A 166 39.43 -11.19 11.39
N MET A 167 38.52 -11.04 10.43
CA MET A 167 38.72 -10.18 9.25
C MET A 167 38.82 -8.70 9.65
N ILE A 168 37.97 -8.23 10.56
CA ILE A 168 38.04 -6.86 11.09
C ILE A 168 39.35 -6.64 11.86
N GLY A 169 39.74 -7.58 12.72
CA GLY A 169 40.99 -7.49 13.49
C GLY A 169 42.24 -7.41 12.62
N THR A 170 42.32 -8.24 11.57
CA THR A 170 43.45 -8.21 10.63
C THR A 170 43.50 -6.92 9.82
N ALA A 171 42.35 -6.41 9.36
CA ALA A 171 42.25 -5.12 8.68
C ALA A 171 42.73 -3.98 9.58
N LEU A 172 42.30 -3.94 10.85
CA LEU A 172 42.76 -2.94 11.82
C LEU A 172 44.27 -3.03 12.09
N LEU A 173 44.84 -4.23 12.18
CA LEU A 173 46.30 -4.41 12.33
C LEU A 173 47.08 -3.93 11.10
N VAL A 174 46.57 -4.17 9.89
CA VAL A 174 47.17 -3.66 8.64
C VAL A 174 47.11 -2.13 8.59
N LEU A 175 45.97 -1.54 8.95
CA LEU A 175 45.81 -0.09 9.02
C LEU A 175 46.75 0.53 10.06
N GLN A 176 46.86 -0.06 11.26
CA GLN A 176 47.80 0.40 12.29
C GLN A 176 49.27 0.32 11.83
N ARG A 177 49.66 -0.75 11.13
CA ARG A 177 51.02 -0.84 10.55
C ARG A 177 51.25 0.22 9.48
N ARG A 178 50.27 0.47 8.63
CA ARG A 178 50.35 1.50 7.58
C ARG A 178 50.50 2.89 8.19
N TRP A 179 49.78 3.17 9.28
CA TRP A 179 49.85 4.45 9.96
C TRP A 179 51.22 4.68 10.63
N ARG A 180 51.84 3.63 11.19
CA ARG A 180 53.21 3.75 11.74
C ARG A 180 54.25 4.10 10.68
N LEU A 181 54.07 3.66 9.43
CA LEU A 181 54.99 4.00 8.33
C LEU A 181 54.82 5.43 7.82
N HIS A 182 53.64 6.04 7.99
CA HIS A 182 53.38 7.42 7.54
C HIS A 182 53.77 8.50 8.57
N ALA A 183 54.27 8.12 9.76
CA ALA A 183 54.62 9.06 10.81
C ALA A 183 55.98 9.77 10.63
N GLU A 184 56.76 9.47 9.58
CA GLU A 184 58.10 10.06 9.37
C GLU A 184 58.19 11.09 8.23
N THR A 185 57.09 11.72 7.79
CA THR A 185 57.22 12.78 6.77
C THR A 185 56.29 13.96 7.03
N HIS A 186 56.66 14.75 8.04
CA HIS A 186 56.22 16.15 8.17
C HIS A 186 57.45 17.06 8.21
N THR A 187 58.08 17.27 7.05
CA THR A 187 58.80 18.51 6.78
C THR A 187 57.75 19.58 6.48
N ILE A 188 57.70 20.58 7.35
CA ILE A 188 56.83 21.75 7.26
C ILE A 188 57.37 22.65 6.14
N GLU A 189 56.62 22.82 5.04
CA GLU A 189 56.75 24.01 4.18
C GLU A 189 55.63 25.00 4.53
N PRO A 190 55.95 26.27 4.83
CA PRO A 190 54.97 27.26 5.20
C PRO A 190 54.29 27.89 3.98
N THR A 191 52.96 27.96 4.09
CA THR A 191 52.05 29.02 3.62
C THR A 191 52.05 29.38 2.13
N LYS A 192 50.90 29.13 1.49
CA LYS A 192 50.34 30.12 0.57
C LYS A 192 48.82 30.20 0.76
N SER A 193 48.41 31.29 1.41
CA SER A 193 47.03 31.76 1.47
C SER A 193 46.53 31.96 0.04
N SER A 194 45.41 31.32 -0.30
CA SER A 194 44.70 31.59 -1.54
C SER A 194 43.25 31.87 -1.16
N ASP A 195 42.98 33.15 -0.96
CA ASP A 195 41.62 33.69 -0.96
C ASP A 195 41.06 33.50 -2.38
N GLY A 196 40.29 32.41 -2.54
CA GLY A 196 39.57 32.09 -3.76
C GLY A 196 38.21 32.79 -3.75
N GLN A 197 38.18 33.97 -4.36
CA GLN A 197 36.98 34.66 -4.80
C GLN A 197 36.29 33.79 -5.87
N LEU A 198 35.11 33.25 -5.56
CA LEU A 198 34.26 32.61 -6.57
C LEU A 198 33.59 33.70 -7.41
N GLU A 199 33.86 33.68 -8.72
CA GLU A 199 33.15 34.45 -9.73
C GLU A 199 32.04 33.58 -10.34
N ASP A 200 30.81 34.09 -10.31
CA ASP A 200 29.65 33.52 -10.98
C ASP A 200 29.64 33.88 -12.48
N ALA A 201 29.10 32.98 -13.31
CA ALA A 201 29.29 32.96 -14.77
C ALA A 201 28.37 33.88 -15.60
N ASP A 202 27.54 34.74 -15.00
CA ASP A 202 26.58 35.57 -15.73
C ASP A 202 26.52 37.06 -15.32
N GLY A 203 27.29 37.49 -14.31
CA GLY A 203 27.55 38.92 -14.04
C GLY A 203 26.30 39.80 -13.83
N ALA A 204 25.16 39.22 -13.48
CA ALA A 204 23.93 39.95 -13.24
C ALA A 204 23.63 40.04 -11.74
N ASN A 205 23.59 41.27 -11.22
CA ASN A 205 23.08 41.53 -9.87
C ASN A 205 21.59 41.15 -9.80
N LEU A 206 21.28 40.03 -9.14
CA LEU A 206 19.92 39.70 -8.73
C LEU A 206 19.52 40.60 -7.57
N ALA A 207 18.87 41.73 -7.90
CA ALA A 207 18.11 42.50 -6.94
C ALA A 207 16.97 41.63 -6.42
N VAL A 208 17.01 41.28 -5.14
CA VAL A 208 15.93 40.58 -4.43
C VAL A 208 14.73 41.53 -4.36
N PRO A 209 13.58 41.23 -5.00
CA PRO A 209 12.38 42.02 -4.82
C PRO A 209 11.71 41.64 -3.50
N THR A 210 11.59 42.61 -2.62
CA THR A 210 10.80 42.53 -1.39
C THR A 210 9.31 42.48 -1.77
N GLN A 211 8.71 41.29 -1.79
CA GLN A 211 7.26 41.16 -1.92
C GLN A 211 6.60 41.39 -0.56
N SER A 212 5.81 42.45 -0.50
CA SER A 212 4.81 42.70 0.55
C SER A 212 3.58 41.83 0.24
N PHE A 213 3.22 40.97 1.17
CA PHE A 213 1.96 40.22 1.13
C PHE A 213 0.84 41.11 1.66
N GLU A 214 -0.07 41.49 0.78
CA GLU A 214 -1.32 42.18 1.10
C GLU A 214 -2.40 41.12 1.30
N SER A 215 -2.93 41.03 2.51
CA SER A 215 -3.95 40.06 2.92
C SER A 215 -5.32 40.57 2.50
N ASP A 216 -5.92 39.98 1.46
CA ASP A 216 -7.31 40.27 1.11
C ASP A 216 -8.24 39.24 1.79
N GLN A 217 -9.14 39.76 2.60
CA GLN A 217 -10.06 39.03 3.46
C GLN A 217 -11.47 39.28 2.91
N SER A 218 -11.98 38.37 2.09
CA SER A 218 -13.33 38.48 1.51
C SER A 218 -14.25 37.35 2.00
N GLU A 219 -14.95 37.67 3.09
CA GLU A 219 -16.41 37.60 3.26
C GLU A 219 -17.17 36.30 2.88
N LEU A 220 -17.62 35.57 3.91
CA LEU A 220 -18.69 34.58 3.85
C LEU A 220 -20.06 35.27 3.72
N GLN A 221 -20.87 34.84 2.75
CA GLN A 221 -22.33 35.05 2.75
C GLN A 221 -23.06 33.71 2.98
N PRO A 222 -24.08 33.66 3.85
CA PRO A 222 -25.06 32.58 3.88
C PRO A 222 -26.35 33.00 3.15
N SER A 223 -26.83 32.19 2.20
CA SER A 223 -28.20 32.25 1.66
C SER A 223 -28.86 30.89 1.92
N GLU A 224 -29.78 30.83 2.87
CA GLU A 224 -31.23 31.00 2.72
C GLU A 224 -31.95 29.68 2.41
N SER A 225 -32.68 29.25 3.43
CA SER A 225 -33.59 28.13 3.52
C SER A 225 -34.81 28.33 2.61
N ALA A 226 -35.21 27.29 1.88
CA ALA A 226 -36.52 27.22 1.25
C ALA A 226 -37.33 26.06 1.87
N GLU A 227 -38.27 26.42 2.73
CA GLU A 227 -39.49 25.65 3.01
C GLU A 227 -40.35 25.59 1.74
N MET A 228 -40.84 24.41 1.35
CA MET A 228 -42.12 24.31 0.65
C MET A 228 -42.90 23.08 1.11
N ALA A 229 -44.16 23.38 1.39
CA ALA A 229 -45.27 22.54 1.81
C ALA A 229 -45.67 21.46 0.80
#